data_AF-A0A1Z1EFK1-F1
#
_entry.id   AF-A0A1Z1EFK1-F1
#
_cell.length_a   1.000
_cell.length_b   1.000
_cell.length_c   1.000
_cell.angle_alpha   90.00
_cell.angle_beta   90.00
_cell.angle_gamma   90.00
#
_symmetry.space_group_name_H-M   'P 1'
#
loop_
_entity.id
_entity.type
_entity.pdbx_description
1 polymer ?
#
loop_
_entity_poly.entity_id
_entity_poly.type
_entity_poly.pdbx_seq_one_letter_code
_entity_poly.pdbx_strand_id
1 'polypeptide(L)'
;QEKELISGLGISIEIPFMGVLRRNTIFAYFDDPAYRKYKRGSGIVKFQYRTLEEDSEDEYESPESEYRTLEDEYETLKDEYVALEDEYETLEDEYGILEYEYRTLEKDSEEDSEDGYGALEDLEEDSEDKYGALEDLEEDSEDEYGALEDLEEDSDDEYWGF
;
A
#
# COMPACT_ATOMS: atom_id res chain seq x y z
N GLN A 1 -13.00 -32.33 77.70
CA GLN A 1 -12.73 -30.90 77.52
C GLN A 1 -12.32 -30.70 76.08
N GLU A 2 -13.16 -29.98 75.36
CA GLU A 2 -13.14 -29.82 73.90
C GLU A 2 -12.06 -28.81 73.51
N LYS A 3 -11.23 -29.16 72.51
CA LYS A 3 -10.20 -28.29 71.94
C LYS A 3 -10.71 -27.85 70.56
N GLU A 4 -11.14 -26.60 70.43
CA GLU A 4 -11.52 -26.05 69.13
C GLU A 4 -10.29 -25.55 68.38
N LEU A 5 -10.03 -26.17 67.22
CA LEU A 5 -9.09 -25.69 66.22
C LEU A 5 -9.88 -24.76 65.28
N ILE A 6 -9.64 -23.46 65.37
CA ILE A 6 -10.18 -22.52 64.39
C ILE A 6 -9.28 -22.61 63.15
N SER A 7 -9.76 -23.29 62.12
CA SER A 7 -9.10 -23.39 60.82
C SER A 7 -9.60 -22.27 59.90
N GLY A 8 -8.74 -21.30 59.65
CA GLY A 8 -8.92 -20.31 58.59
C GLY A 8 -7.53 -19.82 58.17
N LEU A 9 -7.14 -20.09 56.92
CA LEU A 9 -5.89 -19.66 56.28
C LEU A 9 -4.58 -20.38 56.68
N GLY A 10 -4.58 -21.71 56.86
CA GLY A 10 -3.34 -22.53 56.82
C GLY A 10 -2.28 -22.26 57.91
N ILE A 11 -2.48 -21.29 58.79
CA ILE A 11 -1.58 -20.94 59.88
C ILE A 11 -2.19 -21.49 61.17
N SER A 12 -1.62 -22.55 61.73
CA SER A 12 -1.99 -23.04 63.05
C SER A 12 -1.16 -22.35 64.13
N ILE A 13 -1.80 -21.50 64.92
CA ILE A 13 -1.18 -20.85 66.09
C ILE A 13 -1.74 -21.52 67.34
N GLU A 14 -0.85 -22.04 68.20
CA GLU A 14 -1.23 -22.59 69.49
C GLU A 14 -1.44 -21.44 70.48
N ILE A 15 -2.72 -21.11 70.73
CA ILE A 15 -3.12 -20.05 71.66
C ILE A 15 -3.32 -20.67 73.06
N PRO A 16 -2.58 -20.23 74.08
CA PRO A 16 -2.73 -20.71 75.45
C PRO A 16 -4.03 -20.20 76.07
N PHE A 17 -4.72 -21.07 76.81
CA PHE A 17 -6.05 -20.82 77.39
C PHE A 17 -6.13 -19.61 78.35
N MET A 18 -4.98 -19.07 78.79
CA MET A 18 -4.86 -17.95 79.73
C MET A 18 -4.21 -16.70 79.11
N GLY A 19 -3.97 -16.68 77.80
CA GLY A 19 -3.38 -15.53 77.09
C GLY A 19 -4.43 -14.46 76.74
N VAL A 20 -4.14 -13.20 77.03
CA VAL A 20 -5.02 -12.08 76.64
C VAL A 20 -4.90 -11.84 75.13
N LEU A 21 -5.80 -12.42 74.35
CA LEU A 21 -5.98 -12.05 72.94
C LEU A 21 -6.63 -10.67 72.86
N ARG A 22 -5.85 -9.62 72.62
CA ARG A 22 -6.42 -8.35 72.18
C ARG A 22 -6.80 -8.52 70.71
N ARG A 23 -8.10 -8.40 70.42
CA ARG A 23 -8.74 -8.66 69.10
C ARG A 23 -8.09 -7.98 67.89
N ASN A 24 -7.13 -7.07 68.07
CA ASN A 24 -6.67 -6.17 67.02
C ASN A 24 -5.18 -6.27 66.66
N THR A 25 -4.34 -7.08 67.31
CA THR A 25 -2.94 -7.22 66.86
C THR A 25 -2.26 -8.51 67.33
N ILE A 26 -2.14 -9.49 66.44
CA ILE A 26 -1.35 -10.73 66.66
C ILE A 26 0.12 -10.40 66.96
N PHE A 27 0.67 -9.30 66.43
CA PHE A 27 2.05 -8.89 66.70
C PHE A 27 2.31 -8.56 68.19
N ALA A 28 1.35 -7.93 68.87
CA ALA A 28 1.51 -7.60 70.30
C ALA A 28 1.67 -8.84 71.19
N TYR A 29 1.18 -10.00 70.73
CA TYR A 29 1.37 -11.28 71.42
C TYR A 29 2.81 -11.81 71.30
N PHE A 30 3.46 -11.62 70.14
CA PHE A 30 4.86 -12.03 69.94
C PHE A 30 5.86 -11.08 70.62
N ASP A 31 5.46 -9.84 70.90
CA ASP A 31 6.27 -8.83 71.58
C ASP A 31 6.15 -8.87 73.12
N ASP A 32 5.24 -9.66 73.69
CA ASP A 32 5.06 -9.77 75.15
C ASP A 32 6.30 -10.45 75.80
N PRO A 33 7.00 -9.77 76.73
CA PRO A 33 8.17 -10.32 77.44
C PRO A 33 7.90 -11.63 78.18
N ALA A 34 6.65 -11.90 78.57
CA ALA A 34 6.23 -13.13 79.23
C ALA A 34 6.21 -14.32 78.26
N TYR A 35 5.87 -14.09 76.99
CA TYR A 35 5.86 -15.11 75.93
C TYR A 35 7.22 -15.29 75.24
N ARG A 36 8.07 -14.26 75.26
CA ARG A 36 9.42 -14.29 74.67
C ARG A 36 10.36 -15.31 75.32
N LYS A 37 10.02 -15.85 76.50
CA LYS A 37 10.88 -16.76 77.27
C LYS A 37 10.78 -18.23 76.86
N TYR A 38 9.74 -18.64 76.14
CA TYR A 38 9.44 -20.07 75.93
C TYR A 38 9.67 -20.60 74.52
N LYS A 39 10.15 -19.79 73.56
CA LYS A 39 10.50 -20.29 72.21
C LYS A 39 11.96 -20.08 71.86
N ARG A 40 12.76 -21.12 72.15
CA ARG A 40 14.04 -21.40 71.49
C ARG A 40 13.74 -21.85 70.05
N GLY A 41 13.43 -20.90 69.16
CA GLY A 41 13.13 -21.16 67.75
C GLY A 41 11.84 -20.49 67.29
N SER A 42 11.94 -19.24 66.83
CA SER A 42 10.88 -18.60 66.06
C SER A 42 11.31 -18.58 64.59
N GLY A 43 11.14 -19.70 63.91
CA GLY A 43 11.35 -19.84 62.46
C GLY A 43 10.11 -19.47 61.64
N ILE A 44 8.95 -19.31 62.27
CA ILE A 44 7.65 -19.26 61.56
C ILE A 44 7.53 -18.01 60.67
N VAL A 45 8.05 -16.86 61.12
CA VAL A 45 7.99 -15.62 60.33
C VAL A 45 9.08 -15.58 59.24
N LYS A 46 10.22 -16.23 59.45
CA LYS A 46 11.33 -16.22 58.49
C LYS A 46 11.11 -17.11 57.26
N PHE A 47 10.32 -18.18 57.40
CA PHE A 47 10.03 -19.06 56.26
C PHE A 47 9.04 -18.45 55.27
N GLN A 48 8.04 -17.69 55.73
CA GLN A 48 6.99 -17.17 54.85
C GLN A 48 7.46 -16.04 53.92
N TYR A 49 8.33 -15.13 54.37
CA TYR A 49 8.84 -14.07 53.48
C TYR A 49 9.72 -14.62 52.37
N ARG A 50 10.52 -15.65 52.67
CA ARG A 50 11.45 -16.23 51.70
C ARG A 50 10.74 -17.00 50.59
N THR A 51 9.71 -17.77 50.92
CA THR A 51 8.95 -18.54 49.93
C THR A 51 8.06 -17.65 49.06
N LEU A 52 7.54 -16.53 49.58
CA LEU A 52 6.72 -15.60 48.81
C LEU A 52 7.53 -14.77 47.80
N GLU A 53 8.77 -14.39 48.14
CA GLU A 53 9.69 -13.75 47.19
C GLU A 53 10.05 -14.71 46.04
N GLU A 54 10.41 -15.95 46.38
CA GLU A 54 10.84 -16.97 45.40
C GLU A 54 9.73 -17.38 44.43
N ASP A 55 8.48 -17.56 44.90
CA ASP A 55 7.33 -17.86 44.03
C ASP A 55 6.89 -16.64 43.16
N SER A 56 7.29 -15.42 43.52
CA SER A 56 6.90 -14.20 42.79
C SER A 56 7.83 -13.82 41.64
N GLU A 57 9.09 -14.26 41.67
CA GLU A 57 10.06 -14.01 40.61
C GLU A 57 9.77 -14.87 39.36
N ASP A 58 9.35 -16.13 39.56
CA ASP A 58 8.96 -17.03 38.46
C ASP A 58 7.67 -16.60 37.74
N GLU A 59 6.75 -15.90 38.41
CA GLU A 59 5.47 -15.45 37.82
C GLU A 59 5.63 -14.22 36.89
N TYR A 60 6.70 -13.44 37.04
CA TYR A 60 6.98 -12.27 36.18
C TYR A 60 7.85 -12.60 34.96
N GLU A 61 8.67 -13.64 35.02
CA GLU A 61 9.57 -14.00 33.91
C GLU A 61 8.80 -14.56 32.70
N SER A 62 7.67 -15.24 32.93
CA SER A 62 6.79 -15.76 31.86
C SER A 62 6.15 -14.65 31.01
N PRO A 63 5.38 -13.69 31.56
CA PRO A 63 4.75 -12.63 30.76
C PRO A 63 5.77 -11.67 30.13
N GLU A 64 6.88 -11.36 30.80
CA GLU A 64 7.90 -10.47 30.22
C GLU A 64 8.58 -11.09 28.98
N SER A 65 8.75 -12.42 28.96
CA SER A 65 9.24 -13.13 27.79
C SER A 65 8.27 -13.07 26.59
N GLU A 66 6.96 -13.17 26.84
CA GLU A 66 5.91 -13.07 25.81
C GLU A 66 5.84 -11.66 25.20
N TYR A 67 5.99 -10.62 26.02
CA TYR A 67 6.06 -9.24 25.53
C TYR A 67 7.27 -9.01 24.62
N ARG A 68 8.44 -9.57 24.95
CA ARG A 68 9.61 -9.46 24.08
C ARG A 68 9.41 -10.18 22.75
N THR A 69 8.83 -11.38 22.75
CA THR A 69 8.54 -12.08 21.50
C THR A 69 7.54 -11.32 20.63
N LEU A 70 6.53 -10.69 21.25
CA LEU A 70 5.56 -9.87 20.52
C LEU A 70 6.20 -8.60 19.94
N GLU A 71 7.15 -8.00 20.66
CA GLU A 71 7.92 -6.85 20.19
C GLU A 71 8.79 -7.21 18.97
N ASP A 72 9.46 -8.37 19.03
CA ASP A 72 10.24 -8.90 17.89
C ASP A 72 9.33 -9.17 16.68
N GLU A 73 8.17 -9.81 16.88
CA GLU A 73 7.18 -10.03 15.81
C GLU A 73 6.70 -8.71 15.20
N TYR A 74 6.43 -7.70 16.03
CA TYR A 74 6.01 -6.39 15.57
C TYR A 74 7.11 -5.68 14.75
N GLU A 75 8.38 -5.78 15.15
CA GLU A 75 9.50 -5.25 14.34
C GLU A 75 9.59 -5.98 13.00
N THR A 76 9.50 -7.32 12.98
CA THR A 76 9.55 -8.06 11.71
C THR A 76 8.42 -7.68 10.75
N LEU A 77 7.21 -7.48 11.28
CA LEU A 77 6.06 -7.04 10.48
C LEU A 77 6.25 -5.62 9.94
N LYS A 78 6.86 -4.74 10.74
CA LYS A 78 7.16 -3.37 10.33
C LYS A 78 8.18 -3.36 9.20
N ASP A 79 9.23 -4.18 9.28
CA ASP A 79 10.23 -4.30 8.22
C ASP A 79 9.62 -4.85 6.92
N GLU A 80 8.71 -5.83 7.02
CA GLU A 80 7.96 -6.34 5.86
C GLU A 80 7.09 -5.25 5.21
N TYR A 81 6.45 -4.39 6.02
CA TYR A 81 5.67 -3.27 5.51
C TYR A 81 6.53 -2.25 4.74
N VAL A 82 7.73 -1.94 5.26
CA VAL A 82 8.69 -1.05 4.57
C VAL A 82 9.15 -1.68 3.26
N ALA A 83 9.47 -2.97 3.24
CA ALA A 83 9.85 -3.66 2.01
C ALA A 83 8.72 -3.62 0.95
N LEU A 84 7.46 -3.77 1.38
CA LEU A 84 6.30 -3.67 0.51
C LEU A 84 6.09 -2.24 -0.03
N GLU A 85 6.35 -1.22 0.79
CA GLU A 85 6.29 0.18 0.39
C GLU A 85 7.34 0.48 -0.69
N ASP A 86 8.58 0.02 -0.49
CA ASP A 86 9.66 0.13 -1.48
C ASP A 86 9.28 -0.56 -2.81
N GLU A 87 8.70 -1.76 -2.77
CA GLU A 87 8.22 -2.45 -3.97
C GLU A 87 7.13 -1.65 -4.70
N TYR A 88 6.21 -1.03 -3.97
CA TYR A 88 5.16 -0.19 -4.55
C TYR A 88 5.74 1.05 -5.24
N GLU A 89 6.74 1.68 -4.65
CA GLU A 89 7.45 2.83 -5.24
C GLU A 89 8.14 2.42 -6.55
N THR A 90 8.81 1.26 -6.57
CA THR A 90 9.41 0.76 -7.82
C THR A 90 8.39 0.48 -8.93
N LEU A 91 7.20 -0.01 -8.56
CA LEU A 91 6.12 -0.28 -9.50
C LEU A 91 5.50 1.02 -10.03
N GLU A 92 5.38 2.05 -9.19
CA GLU A 92 4.93 3.38 -9.58
C GLU A 92 5.89 4.00 -10.61
N ASP A 93 7.20 3.92 -10.37
CA ASP A 93 8.23 4.37 -11.30
C ASP A 93 8.14 3.64 -12.65
N GLU A 94 7.99 2.31 -12.65
CA GLU A 94 7.85 1.52 -13.87
C GLU A 94 6.60 1.93 -14.67
N TYR A 95 5.47 2.15 -13.98
CA TYR A 95 4.24 2.63 -14.63
C TYR A 95 4.43 4.03 -15.21
N GLY A 96 5.17 4.91 -14.54
CA GLY A 96 5.52 6.24 -15.04
C GLY A 96 6.37 6.19 -16.31
N ILE A 97 7.34 5.27 -16.37
CA ILE A 97 8.14 5.04 -17.60
C ILE A 97 7.24 4.55 -18.74
N LEU A 98 6.37 3.58 -18.48
CA LEU A 98 5.47 3.03 -19.49
C LEU A 98 4.48 4.08 -20.02
N GLU A 99 3.94 4.93 -19.16
CA GLU A 99 3.07 6.04 -19.57
C GLU A 99 3.80 7.03 -20.48
N TYR A 100 5.05 7.37 -20.13
CA TYR A 100 5.89 8.26 -20.95
C TYR A 100 6.18 7.66 -22.33
N GLU A 101 6.52 6.37 -22.39
CA GLU A 101 6.73 5.67 -23.66
C GLU A 101 5.47 5.64 -24.51
N TYR A 102 4.31 5.32 -23.92
CA TYR A 102 3.04 5.31 -24.65
C TYR A 102 2.70 6.68 -25.24
N ARG A 103 2.84 7.75 -24.45
CA ARG A 103 2.63 9.12 -24.94
C ARG A 103 3.60 9.49 -26.07
N THR A 104 4.85 9.04 -25.98
CA THR A 104 5.85 9.30 -27.02
C THR A 104 5.46 8.57 -28.32
N LEU A 105 5.10 7.30 -28.23
CA LEU A 105 4.62 6.52 -29.38
C LEU A 105 3.35 7.08 -30.01
N GLU A 106 2.40 7.52 -29.19
CA GLU A 106 1.16 8.17 -29.65
C GLU A 106 1.48 9.44 -30.44
N LYS A 107 2.39 10.27 -29.93
CA LYS A 107 2.83 11.49 -30.60
C LYS A 107 3.53 11.21 -31.93
N ASP A 108 4.48 10.28 -31.94
CA ASP A 108 5.22 9.91 -33.17
C ASP A 108 4.26 9.34 -34.24
N SER A 109 3.25 8.57 -33.81
CA SER A 109 2.18 8.05 -34.66
C SER A 109 1.32 9.15 -35.28
N GLU A 110 0.91 10.15 -34.49
CA GLU A 110 0.12 11.29 -34.98
C GLU A 110 0.91 12.12 -36.01
N GLU A 111 2.17 12.42 -35.72
CA GLU A 111 3.06 13.20 -36.59
C GLU A 111 3.29 12.51 -37.95
N ASP A 112 3.58 11.20 -37.94
CA ASP A 112 3.71 10.40 -39.17
C ASP A 112 2.41 10.38 -40.00
N SER A 113 1.24 10.45 -39.34
CA SER A 113 -0.05 10.47 -40.01
C SER A 113 -0.33 11.83 -40.65
N GLU A 114 -0.08 12.94 -39.93
CA GLU A 114 -0.27 14.30 -40.44
C GLU A 114 0.63 14.59 -41.64
N ASP A 115 1.91 14.20 -41.58
CA ASP A 115 2.84 14.32 -42.72
C ASP A 115 2.36 13.51 -43.93
N GLY A 116 1.79 12.32 -43.69
CA GLY A 116 1.20 11.49 -44.73
C GLY A 116 -0.03 12.11 -45.40
N TYR A 117 -0.92 12.73 -44.63
CA TYR A 117 -2.10 13.43 -45.17
C TYR A 117 -1.72 14.70 -45.93
N GLY A 118 -0.78 15.49 -45.42
CA GLY A 118 -0.28 16.68 -46.12
C GLY A 118 0.34 16.36 -47.49
N ALA A 119 1.15 15.30 -47.56
CA ALA A 119 1.73 14.86 -48.83
C ALA A 119 0.70 14.32 -49.83
N LEU A 120 -0.44 13.79 -49.35
CA LEU A 120 -1.55 13.36 -50.21
C LEU A 120 -2.37 14.56 -50.72
N GLU A 121 -2.60 15.56 -49.88
CA GLU A 121 -3.28 16.81 -50.28
C GLU A 121 -2.48 17.55 -51.36
N ASP A 122 -1.17 17.69 -51.20
CA ASP A 122 -0.29 18.31 -52.21
C ASP A 122 -0.35 17.56 -53.56
N LEU A 123 -0.39 16.22 -53.53
CA LEU A 123 -0.49 15.39 -54.73
C LEU A 123 -1.87 15.50 -55.40
N GLU A 124 -2.94 15.64 -54.61
CA GLU A 124 -4.30 15.85 -55.11
C GLU A 124 -4.39 17.20 -55.82
N GLU A 125 -3.87 18.28 -55.21
CA GLU A 125 -3.80 19.62 -55.81
C GLU A 125 -3.00 19.61 -57.13
N ASP A 126 -1.80 19.01 -57.13
CA ASP A 126 -0.99 18.84 -58.35
C ASP A 126 -1.74 18.07 -59.46
N SER A 127 -2.60 17.12 -59.07
CA SER A 127 -3.40 16.34 -60.01
C SER A 127 -4.57 17.15 -60.58
N GLU A 128 -5.27 17.92 -59.74
CA GLU A 128 -6.37 18.81 -60.13
C GLU A 128 -5.89 19.88 -61.11
N ASP A 129 -4.75 20.52 -60.80
CA ASP A 129 -4.12 21.52 -61.67
C ASP A 129 -3.80 20.95 -63.06
N LYS A 130 -3.32 19.70 -63.10
CA LYS A 130 -3.01 19.01 -64.35
C LYS A 130 -4.27 18.67 -65.16
N TYR A 131 -5.36 18.28 -64.50
CA TYR A 131 -6.63 18.03 -65.18
C TYR A 131 -7.22 19.33 -65.72
N GLY A 132 -7.17 20.42 -64.96
CA GLY A 132 -7.61 21.74 -65.44
C GLY A 132 -6.85 22.19 -66.68
N ALA A 133 -5.52 22.04 -66.70
CA ALA A 133 -4.71 22.36 -67.87
C ALA A 133 -4.99 21.46 -69.10
N LEU A 134 -5.50 20.24 -68.89
CA LEU A 134 -5.92 19.35 -69.98
C LEU A 134 -7.29 19.74 -70.52
N GLU A 135 -8.22 20.14 -69.65
CA GLU A 135 -9.54 20.68 -70.05
C GLU A 135 -9.36 21.94 -70.91
N ASP A 136 -8.51 22.88 -70.49
CA ASP A 136 -8.20 24.09 -71.27
C ASP A 136 -7.64 23.74 -72.67
N LEU A 137 -6.76 22.73 -72.76
CA LEU A 137 -6.19 22.27 -74.04
C LEU A 137 -7.24 21.58 -74.93
N GLU A 138 -8.18 20.85 -74.34
CA GLU A 138 -9.28 20.23 -75.07
C GLU A 138 -10.21 21.30 -75.65
N GLU A 139 -10.59 22.32 -74.86
CA GLU A 139 -11.38 23.47 -75.32
C GLU A 139 -10.67 24.21 -76.46
N ASP A 140 -9.39 24.53 -76.31
CA ASP A 140 -8.58 25.17 -77.37
C ASP A 140 -8.58 24.33 -78.67
N SER A 141 -8.56 23.00 -78.54
CA SER A 141 -8.58 22.09 -79.69
C SER A 141 -9.95 22.02 -80.36
N GLU A 142 -11.04 21.99 -79.58
CA GLU A 142 -12.41 22.00 -80.10
C GLU A 142 -12.71 23.30 -80.85
N ASP A 143 -12.24 24.44 -80.32
CA ASP A 143 -12.33 25.74 -80.99
C ASP A 143 -11.57 25.76 -82.32
N GLU A 144 -10.37 25.15 -82.39
CA GLU A 144 -9.60 25.04 -83.63
C GLU A 144 -10.33 24.14 -84.66
N TYR A 145 -10.90 23.01 -84.24
CA TYR A 145 -11.69 22.13 -85.12
C TYR A 145 -12.95 22.83 -85.64
N GLY A 146 -13.68 23.55 -84.79
CA GLY A 146 -14.86 24.33 -85.20
C GLY A 146 -14.53 25.40 -86.24
N ALA A 147 -13.41 26.11 -86.06
CA ALA A 147 -12.95 27.11 -87.02
C ALA A 147 -12.54 26.51 -88.38
N LEU A 148 -12.06 25.26 -88.40
CA LEU A 148 -11.76 24.53 -89.64
C LEU A 148 -13.02 24.05 -90.36
N GLU A 149 -14.03 23.57 -89.63
CA GLU A 149 -15.33 23.19 -90.20
C GLU A 149 -16.02 24.38 -90.89
N ASP A 150 -16.03 25.56 -90.25
CA ASP A 150 -16.59 26.79 -90.82
C ASP A 150 -15.89 27.18 -92.14
N LEU A 151 -14.57 26.99 -92.23
CA LEU A 151 -13.78 27.31 -93.42
C LEU A 151 -13.97 26.29 -94.56
N GLU A 152 -14.25 25.02 -94.24
CA GLU A 152 -14.62 24.01 -95.22
C GLU A 152 -16.02 24.30 -95.81
N GLU A 153 -17.01 24.67 -95.00
CA GLU A 153 -18.36 25.03 -95.46
C GLU A 153 -18.35 26.24 -96.41
N ASP A 154 -17.59 27.29 -96.06
CA ASP A 154 -17.39 28.47 -96.93
C ASP A 154 -16.70 28.11 -98.26
N SER A 155 -15.85 27.08 -98.28
CA SER A 155 -15.15 26.65 -99.50
C SER A 155 -16.01 25.79 -100.44
N ASP A 156 -16.95 25.02 -99.90
CA ASP A 156 -17.86 24.18 -100.67
C ASP A 156 -18.99 24.99 -101.34
N ASP A 157 -19.42 26.08 -100.71
CA ASP A 157 -20.39 27.04 -101.28
C ASP A 157 -19.85 27.79 -102.52
N GLU A 158 -18.52 27.96 -102.64
CA GLU A 158 -17.90 28.49 -103.86
C GLU A 158 -17.86 27.49 -105.03
N TYR A 159 -18.04 26.18 -104.78
CA TYR A 159 -17.89 25.14 -105.80
C TYR A 159 -19.19 24.79 -106.56
N TRP A 160 -20.37 25.06 -106.00
CA TRP A 160 -21.67 24.80 -106.65
C TRP A 160 -22.42 26.05 -107.13
N GLY A 161 -21.83 27.24 -107.02
CA GLY A 161 -22.39 28.50 -107.51
C GLY A 161 -22.19 28.76 -109.02
N PHE A 162 -22.73 27.92 -109.91
CA PHE A 162 -22.91 28.23 -111.34
C PHE A 162 -24.20 27.66 -111.94
#